data_AF-A0A7S2S3A3-F1
#
_entry.id   AF-A0A7S2S3A3-F1
#
_cell.length_a   1.000
_cell.length_b   1.000
_cell.length_c   1.000
_cell.angle_alpha   90.00
_cell.angle_beta   90.00
_cell.angle_gamma   90.00
#
_symmetry.space_group_name_H-M   'P 1'
#
loop_
_entity.id
_entity.type
_entity.pdbx_description
1 polymer ?
#
loop_
_entity_poly.entity_id
_entity_poly.type
_entity_poly.pdbx_seq_one_letter_code
_entity_poly.pdbx_strand_id
1 'polypeptide(L)'
;SILNSLRFLGAYSSKTKTITSLLPTDPAYQPFAYATQDDIFNSCTNKNIIYRNNINNNNGIMDGILTPPFGLSMMQMADLFRQCYFHNATSDWHDAQVKVQHVDHTHLTLAKMRFDLMNALESTKSRVMINYNRHMVGQVGGGHWSPL
;
A
#
# COMPACT_ATOMS: atom_id res chain seq x y z
N SER A 1 -14.58 -9.57 -13.66
CA SER A 1 -14.24 -8.31 -12.96
C SER A 1 -13.27 -8.63 -11.85
N ILE A 2 -11.98 -8.37 -12.01
CA ILE A 2 -10.98 -8.53 -10.94
C ILE A 2 -10.65 -7.14 -10.39
N LEU A 3 -11.10 -6.86 -9.17
CA LEU A 3 -10.85 -5.62 -8.43
C LEU A 3 -10.18 -5.97 -7.10
N ASN A 4 -8.86 -6.11 -7.05
CA ASN A 4 -8.21 -6.42 -5.79
C ASN A 4 -8.15 -5.16 -4.91
N SER A 5 -8.30 -5.30 -3.59
CA SER A 5 -8.27 -4.16 -2.67
C SER A 5 -7.29 -4.37 -1.52
N LEU A 6 -6.61 -3.28 -1.16
CA LEU A 6 -5.82 -3.12 0.05
C LEU A 6 -6.57 -2.18 0.98
N ARG A 7 -6.80 -2.62 2.22
CA ARG A 7 -7.39 -1.79 3.26
C ARG A 7 -6.34 -1.50 4.33
N PHE A 8 -6.25 -0.23 4.69
CA PHE A 8 -5.49 0.27 5.84
C PHE A 8 -6.49 0.57 6.96
N LEU A 9 -6.23 0.05 8.15
CA LEU A 9 -6.98 0.35 9.37
C LEU A 9 -6.02 1.07 10.32
N GLY A 10 -6.26 2.33 10.67
CA GLY A 10 -5.53 2.99 11.76
C GLY A 10 -6.38 3.03 13.04
N ALA A 11 -5.77 2.81 14.21
CA ALA A 11 -6.37 3.21 15.48
C ALA A 11 -5.77 4.55 15.92
N TYR A 12 -6.43 5.66 15.60
CA TYR A 12 -6.02 6.96 16.15
C TYR A 12 -6.28 6.94 17.67
N SER A 13 -5.21 6.82 18.45
CA SER A 13 -5.17 7.08 19.90
C SER A 13 -5.01 8.58 20.11
N SER A 14 -5.81 9.18 20.99
CA SER A 14 -5.91 10.64 21.19
C SER A 14 -4.71 11.29 21.90
N LYS A 15 -3.55 10.61 21.98
CA LYS A 15 -2.35 11.16 22.65
C LYS A 15 -1.34 11.69 21.64
N THR A 16 -1.70 12.81 21.02
CA THR A 16 -0.84 13.83 20.42
C THR A 16 0.66 13.49 20.30
N LYS A 17 1.03 12.62 19.35
CA LYS A 17 2.27 12.77 18.59
C LYS A 17 1.89 13.24 17.19
N THR A 18 2.35 14.43 16.84
CA THR A 18 2.06 15.08 15.58
C THR A 18 2.48 14.16 14.43
N ILE A 19 1.56 13.89 13.49
CA ILE A 19 1.75 13.04 12.28
C ILE A 19 3.04 13.41 11.51
N THR A 20 3.54 14.64 11.70
CA THR A 20 4.79 15.16 11.14
C THR A 20 6.05 14.38 11.49
N SER A 21 6.11 13.60 12.58
CA SER A 21 7.33 12.81 12.89
C SER A 21 7.48 11.53 12.07
N LEU A 22 6.43 11.12 11.34
CA LEU A 22 6.43 9.93 10.48
C LEU A 22 6.60 10.28 9.00
N LEU A 23 6.31 11.53 8.63
CA LEU A 23 6.45 11.98 7.26
C LEU A 23 7.90 12.39 7.02
N PRO A 24 8.50 11.94 5.90
CA PRO A 24 9.81 12.43 5.49
C PRO A 24 9.73 13.95 5.25
N THR A 25 10.86 14.61 5.39
CA THR A 25 11.01 16.03 5.06
C THR A 25 11.92 16.13 3.86
N ASP A 26 11.33 16.29 2.68
CA ASP A 26 12.08 16.62 1.48
C ASP A 26 12.61 18.07 1.59
N PRO A 27 13.91 18.32 1.28
CA PRO A 27 14.51 19.66 1.35
C PRO A 27 13.73 20.75 0.59
N ALA A 28 13.09 20.41 -0.53
CA ALA A 28 12.32 21.34 -1.35
C ALA A 28 11.06 21.85 -0.66
N TYR A 29 10.54 21.13 0.34
CA TYR A 29 9.32 21.48 1.07
C TYR A 29 9.58 21.92 2.50
N GLN A 30 10.83 22.15 2.90
CA GLN A 30 11.13 22.65 4.24
C GLN A 30 10.39 23.97 4.53
N PRO A 31 9.85 24.15 5.76
CA PRO A 31 9.98 23.28 6.93
C PRO A 31 8.86 22.21 7.06
N PHE A 32 8.08 21.96 6.02
CA PHE A 32 6.90 21.09 6.09
C PHE A 32 7.27 19.63 5.80
N ALA A 33 6.86 18.73 6.69
CA ALA A 33 6.98 17.29 6.45
C ALA A 33 5.90 16.84 5.46
N TYR A 34 6.31 16.20 4.37
CA TYR A 34 5.43 15.78 3.28
C TYR A 34 6.00 14.55 2.58
N ALA A 35 5.16 13.54 2.35
CA ALA A 35 5.57 12.34 1.62
C ALA A 35 5.59 12.61 0.11
N THR A 36 6.73 12.34 -0.51
CA THR A 36 6.94 12.40 -1.95
C THR A 36 7.03 11.00 -2.55
N GLN A 37 7.07 10.91 -3.89
CA GLN A 37 7.31 9.63 -4.56
C GLN A 37 8.75 9.14 -4.35
N ASP A 38 9.72 10.05 -4.17
CA ASP A 38 11.12 9.69 -3.97
C ASP A 38 11.33 8.96 -2.64
N ASP A 39 10.50 9.29 -1.64
CA ASP A 39 10.51 8.64 -0.33
C ASP A 39 10.11 7.17 -0.37
N ILE A 40 9.49 6.70 -1.46
CA ILE A 40 9.19 5.29 -1.69
C ILE A 40 10.48 4.52 -1.90
N PHE A 41 11.47 5.09 -2.58
CA PHE A 41 12.70 4.41 -2.96
C PHE A 41 13.82 4.58 -1.93
N ASN A 42 13.51 4.37 -0.65
CA ASN A 42 14.48 4.46 0.43
C ASN A 42 15.23 3.13 0.69
N SER A 43 16.15 3.14 1.66
CA SER A 43 16.97 1.97 2.01
C SER A 43 16.14 0.78 2.49
N CYS A 44 15.02 1.01 3.20
CA CYS A 44 14.11 -0.05 3.61
C CYS A 44 13.43 -0.70 2.41
N THR A 45 12.83 0.10 1.53
CA THR A 45 12.10 -0.42 0.35
C THR A 45 13.03 -1.22 -0.54
N ASN A 46 14.23 -0.69 -0.81
CA ASN A 46 15.25 -1.39 -1.58
C ASN A 46 15.56 -2.75 -0.96
N LYS A 47 15.93 -2.78 0.33
CA LYS A 47 16.34 -4.01 1.02
C LYS A 47 15.21 -5.04 1.12
N ASN A 48 14.01 -4.60 1.52
CA ASN A 48 12.96 -5.51 1.98
C ASN A 48 11.91 -5.83 0.92
N ILE A 49 11.74 -4.98 -0.09
CA ILE A 49 10.68 -5.11 -1.10
C ILE A 49 11.28 -5.40 -2.49
N ILE A 50 12.32 -4.66 -2.88
CA ILE A 50 12.96 -4.82 -4.19
C ILE A 50 13.92 -6.01 -4.18
N TYR A 51 14.93 -6.00 -3.31
CA TYR A 51 15.97 -7.03 -3.28
C TYR A 51 15.56 -8.32 -2.58
N ARG A 52 14.69 -8.28 -1.58
CA ARG A 52 14.27 -9.49 -0.85
C ARG A 52 13.54 -10.50 -1.72
N ASN A 53 12.74 -10.02 -2.67
CA ASN A 53 12.06 -10.88 -3.65
C ASN A 53 13.04 -11.51 -4.65
N ASN A 54 14.27 -11.01 -4.76
CA ASN A 54 15.32 -11.63 -5.59
C ASN A 54 16.01 -12.82 -4.92
N ILE A 55 16.02 -12.90 -3.59
CA ILE A 55 16.79 -13.93 -2.87
C ILE A 55 15.96 -15.19 -2.61
N ASN A 56 14.65 -15.06 -2.39
CA ASN A 56 13.77 -16.20 -2.06
C ASN A 56 13.28 -16.97 -3.30
N ASN A 57 13.48 -16.45 -4.51
CA ASN A 57 13.30 -17.21 -5.74
C ASN A 57 14.60 -17.97 -6.01
N ASN A 58 14.65 -19.26 -5.66
CA ASN A 58 15.78 -20.19 -5.88
C ASN A 58 16.26 -20.33 -7.35
N ASN A 59 15.70 -19.55 -8.29
CA ASN A 59 16.05 -19.52 -9.71
C ASN A 59 16.57 -18.15 -10.19
N GLY A 60 16.75 -17.16 -9.31
CA GLY A 60 17.27 -15.84 -9.71
C GLY A 60 16.38 -15.07 -10.71
N ILE A 61 15.12 -15.47 -10.86
CA ILE A 61 14.16 -14.78 -11.72
C ILE A 61 13.71 -13.53 -10.98
N MET A 62 14.23 -12.39 -11.43
CA MET A 62 13.66 -11.08 -11.14
C MET A 62 12.22 -11.08 -11.65
N ASP A 63 11.22 -10.98 -10.77
CA ASP A 63 9.83 -10.81 -11.20
C ASP A 63 9.61 -9.44 -11.90
N GLY A 64 10.64 -8.58 -11.96
CA GLY A 64 10.62 -7.26 -12.60
C GLY A 64 9.84 -6.21 -11.81
N ILE A 65 8.93 -6.63 -10.93
CA ILE A 65 8.05 -5.75 -10.16
C ILE A 65 8.86 -4.89 -9.16
N LEU A 66 8.72 -3.56 -9.22
CA LEU A 66 9.59 -2.49 -8.66
C LEU A 66 10.96 -2.25 -9.30
N THR A 67 11.27 -2.89 -10.43
CA THR A 67 12.37 -2.42 -11.28
C THR A 67 11.71 -1.52 -12.33
N PRO A 68 12.05 -0.22 -12.46
CA PRO A 68 11.55 0.57 -13.59
C PRO A 68 11.77 -0.20 -14.90
N PRO A 69 10.75 -0.40 -15.75
CA PRO A 69 9.47 0.35 -15.83
C PRO A 69 8.25 -0.28 -15.11
N PHE A 70 8.43 -1.28 -14.26
CA PHE A 70 7.32 -2.09 -13.74
C PHE A 70 6.73 -1.55 -12.43
N GLY A 71 5.44 -1.82 -12.21
CA GLY A 71 4.67 -1.39 -11.04
C GLY A 71 4.90 -2.23 -9.79
N LEU A 72 3.87 -2.35 -8.95
CA LEU A 72 3.86 -3.11 -7.69
C LEU A 72 2.79 -4.21 -7.73
N SER A 73 3.11 -5.40 -7.22
CA SER A 73 2.12 -6.43 -6.93
C SER A 73 1.35 -6.09 -5.65
N MET A 74 0.19 -6.73 -5.44
CA MET A 74 -0.61 -6.54 -4.22
C MET A 74 0.18 -6.85 -2.94
N MET A 75 0.95 -7.93 -2.95
CA MET A 75 1.72 -8.36 -1.77
C MET A 75 2.92 -7.46 -1.52
N GLN A 76 3.65 -7.04 -2.56
CA GLN A 76 4.75 -6.10 -2.38
C GLN A 76 4.28 -4.73 -1.88
N MET A 77 3.12 -4.26 -2.35
CA MET A 77 2.53 -3.04 -1.81
C MET A 77 2.15 -3.21 -0.34
N ALA A 78 1.56 -4.34 0.04
CA ALA A 78 1.24 -4.61 1.45
C ALA A 78 2.50 -4.68 2.33
N ASP A 79 3.56 -5.32 1.84
CA ASP A 79 4.83 -5.44 2.52
C ASP A 79 5.56 -4.12 2.63
N LEU A 80 5.48 -3.24 1.61
CA LEU A 80 6.00 -1.88 1.66
C LEU A 80 5.42 -1.14 2.87
N PHE A 81 4.10 -1.17 3.03
CA PHE A 81 3.44 -0.55 4.17
C PHE A 81 3.81 -1.22 5.49
N ARG A 82 3.74 -2.56 5.58
CA ARG A 82 4.01 -3.28 6.83
C ARG A 82 5.45 -3.15 7.29
N GLN A 83 6.41 -3.25 6.39
CA GLN A 83 7.84 -3.39 6.72
C GLN A 83 8.56 -2.05 6.73
N CYS A 84 8.14 -1.08 5.90
CA CYS A 84 8.87 0.19 5.76
C CYS A 84 8.15 1.40 6.34
N TYR A 85 6.82 1.40 6.38
CA TYR A 85 6.06 2.56 6.89
C TYR A 85 5.43 2.33 8.26
N PHE A 86 4.95 1.13 8.56
CA PHE A 86 4.24 0.83 9.81
C PHE A 86 5.05 -0.01 10.81
N HIS A 87 6.17 -0.63 10.40
CA HIS A 87 6.94 -1.53 11.26
C HIS A 87 7.50 -0.85 12.52
N ASN A 88 7.93 0.40 12.41
CA ASN A 88 8.56 1.17 13.48
C ASN A 88 7.69 2.32 13.99
N ALA A 89 6.39 2.33 13.66
CA ALA A 89 5.54 3.45 13.98
C ALA A 89 5.27 3.51 15.49
N THR A 90 5.67 4.60 16.15
CA THR A 90 5.54 4.75 17.61
C THR A 90 4.07 4.79 18.02
N SER A 91 3.69 4.02 19.05
CA SER A 91 2.44 3.99 19.86
C SER A 91 1.08 4.18 19.19
N ASP A 92 0.89 5.18 18.34
CA ASP A 92 -0.40 5.56 17.75
C ASP A 92 -0.69 4.83 16.42
N TRP A 93 0.30 4.13 15.88
CA TRP A 93 0.20 3.36 14.62
C TRP A 93 0.62 1.89 14.79
N HIS A 94 0.91 1.42 16.01
CA HIS A 94 1.13 -0.02 16.25
C HIS A 94 -0.10 -0.87 15.87
N ASP A 95 -1.29 -0.25 15.90
CA ASP A 95 -2.54 -0.87 15.48
C ASP A 95 -2.83 -0.71 13.98
N ALA A 96 -1.91 -0.10 13.22
CA ALA A 96 -2.08 0.09 11.78
C ALA A 96 -2.02 -1.26 11.06
N GLN A 97 -3.17 -1.79 10.65
CA GLN A 97 -3.26 -3.08 9.98
C GLN A 97 -3.44 -2.89 8.47
N VAL A 98 -2.59 -3.60 7.71
CA VAL A 98 -2.73 -3.72 6.25
C VAL A 98 -3.41 -5.04 5.95
N LYS A 99 -4.64 -4.98 5.46
CA LYS A 99 -5.40 -6.15 5.01
C LYS A 99 -5.38 -6.21 3.49
N VAL A 100 -4.96 -7.36 2.97
CA VAL A 100 -4.97 -7.67 1.53
C VAL A 100 -6.19 -8.50 1.22
N GLN A 101 -6.94 -8.12 0.19
CA GLN A 101 -8.11 -8.84 -0.22
C GLN A 101 -8.10 -8.99 -1.74
N HIS A 102 -7.74 -10.19 -2.18
CA HIS A 102 -7.80 -10.57 -3.59
C HIS A 102 -9.26 -10.83 -3.98
N VAL A 103 -9.65 -10.36 -5.16
CA VAL A 103 -10.89 -10.81 -5.80
C VAL A 103 -10.62 -12.19 -6.37
N ASP A 104 -11.12 -13.17 -5.63
CA ASP A 104 -11.22 -14.55 -6.02
C ASP A 104 -12.69 -14.93 -5.96
N HIS A 105 -13.23 -15.48 -7.05
CA HIS A 105 -14.62 -15.89 -7.17
C HIS A 105 -15.04 -16.96 -6.14
N THR A 106 -14.08 -17.63 -5.50
CA THR A 106 -14.33 -18.64 -4.47
C THR A 106 -14.39 -18.05 -3.05
N HIS A 107 -13.76 -16.89 -2.81
CA HIS A 107 -13.60 -16.31 -1.47
C HIS A 107 -14.21 -14.91 -1.31
N LEU A 108 -14.57 -14.23 -2.41
CA LEU A 108 -15.09 -12.87 -2.38
C LEU A 108 -16.22 -12.65 -3.39
N THR A 109 -17.41 -12.33 -2.87
CA THR A 109 -18.52 -11.87 -3.70
C THR A 109 -18.47 -10.36 -3.91
N LEU A 110 -19.07 -9.88 -5.00
CA LEU A 110 -19.20 -8.45 -5.28
C LEU A 110 -19.96 -7.71 -4.16
N ALA A 111 -20.99 -8.34 -3.59
CA ALA A 111 -21.74 -7.77 -2.48
C ALA A 111 -20.86 -7.58 -1.24
N LYS A 112 -20.05 -8.59 -0.90
CA LYS A 112 -19.12 -8.52 0.23
C LYS A 112 -18.02 -7.49 0.00
N MET A 113 -17.48 -7.41 -1.22
CA MET A 113 -16.51 -6.39 -1.60
C MET A 113 -17.08 -4.97 -1.40
N ARG A 114 -18.29 -4.70 -1.92
CA ARG A 114 -18.96 -3.40 -1.74
C ARG A 114 -19.18 -3.07 -0.27
N PHE A 115 -19.69 -4.03 0.50
CA PHE A 115 -19.88 -3.87 1.94
C PHE A 115 -18.57 -3.54 2.66
N ASP A 116 -17.48 -4.26 2.37
CA ASP A 116 -16.17 -4.00 2.98
C ASP A 116 -15.61 -2.64 2.61
N LEU A 117 -15.79 -2.21 1.36
CA LEU A 117 -15.37 -0.89 0.87
C LEU A 117 -16.18 0.23 1.53
N MET A 118 -17.50 0.14 1.56
CA MET A 118 -18.36 1.16 2.17
C MET A 118 -18.02 1.34 3.66
N ASN A 119 -17.92 0.24 4.40
CA ASN A 119 -17.51 0.29 5.81
C ASN A 119 -16.10 0.86 6.02
N ALA A 120 -15.20 0.67 5.06
CA ALA A 120 -13.88 1.28 5.12
C ALA A 120 -13.95 2.78 4.85
N LEU A 121 -14.71 3.21 3.83
CA LEU A 121 -14.82 4.62 3.44
C LEU A 121 -15.62 5.46 4.46
N GLU A 122 -16.55 4.85 5.20
CA GLU A 122 -17.23 5.51 6.32
C GLU A 122 -16.29 5.81 7.51
N SER A 123 -15.21 5.05 7.64
CA SER A 123 -14.25 5.23 8.73
C SER A 123 -13.20 6.29 8.36
N THR A 124 -13.19 7.40 9.10
CA THR A 124 -12.14 8.44 8.96
C THR A 124 -10.72 7.92 9.23
N LYS A 125 -10.61 6.73 9.86
CA LYS A 125 -9.35 6.08 10.20
C LYS A 125 -8.94 4.97 9.24
N SER A 126 -9.76 4.67 8.23
CA SER A 126 -9.42 3.68 7.21
C SER A 126 -9.07 4.35 5.90
N ARG A 127 -8.21 3.72 5.11
CA ARG A 127 -7.95 4.09 3.71
C ARG A 127 -8.03 2.84 2.86
N VAL A 128 -8.44 3.01 1.61
CA VAL A 128 -8.49 1.91 0.65
C VAL A 128 -7.67 2.28 -0.56
N MET A 129 -6.85 1.34 -1.00
CA MET A 129 -6.27 1.36 -2.34
C MET A 129 -6.80 0.18 -3.13
N ILE A 130 -7.07 0.38 -4.41
CA ILE A 130 -7.51 -0.67 -5.31
C ILE A 130 -6.46 -0.91 -6.38
N ASN A 131 -6.23 -2.19 -6.68
CA ASN A 131 -5.56 -2.63 -7.89
C ASN A 131 -6.58 -3.18 -8.88
N TYR A 132 -6.61 -2.62 -10.09
CA TYR A 132 -7.60 -2.97 -11.11
C TYR A 132 -7.00 -2.91 -12.51
N ASN A 133 -7.60 -3.65 -13.44
CA ASN A 133 -7.28 -3.55 -14.87
C ASN A 133 -8.11 -2.43 -15.49
N ARG A 134 -7.44 -1.36 -15.98
CA ARG A 134 -8.07 -0.18 -16.57
C ARG A 134 -9.00 -0.51 -17.74
N HIS A 135 -8.66 -1.49 -18.57
CA HIS A 135 -9.51 -1.89 -19.71
C HIS A 135 -10.90 -2.34 -19.27
N MET A 136 -11.04 -2.97 -18.11
CA MET A 136 -12.35 -3.42 -17.64
C MET A 136 -13.31 -2.28 -17.27
N VAL A 137 -12.77 -1.07 -17.06
CA VAL A 137 -13.55 0.13 -16.75
C VAL A 137 -13.53 1.14 -17.90
N GLY A 138 -13.22 0.69 -19.11
CA GLY A 138 -13.21 1.52 -20.32
C GLY A 138 -12.05 2.52 -20.39
N GLN A 139 -11.00 2.31 -19.59
CA GLN A 139 -9.80 3.16 -19.59
C GLN A 139 -8.65 2.48 -20.36
N VAL A 140 -7.75 3.31 -20.92
CA VAL A 140 -6.54 2.85 -21.61
C VAL A 140 -5.45 2.44 -20.60
N GLY A 141 -4.87 1.26 -20.79
CA GLY A 141 -3.69 0.78 -20.04
C GLY A 141 -3.92 -0.50 -19.25
N GLY A 142 -2.87 -1.04 -18.64
CA GLY A 142 -2.91 -2.32 -17.93
C GLY A 142 -3.43 -2.24 -16.49
N GLY A 143 -2.77 -2.99 -15.61
CA GLY A 143 -3.00 -2.91 -14.16
C GLY A 143 -2.67 -1.53 -13.61
N HIS A 144 -3.48 -1.05 -12.66
CA HIS A 144 -3.34 0.27 -12.07
C HIS A 144 -3.68 0.26 -10.59
N TRP A 145 -3.06 1.19 -9.86
CA TRP A 145 -3.28 1.43 -8.44
C TRP A 145 -3.86 2.81 -8.22
N SER A 146 -4.90 2.91 -7.41
CA SER A 146 -5.44 4.21 -7.00
C SER A 146 -6.06 4.12 -5.60
N PRO A 147 -6.02 5.21 -4.82
CA PRO A 147 -6.89 5.34 -3.66
C PRO A 147 -8.36 5.39 -4.09
N LEU A 148 -9.25 4.98 -3.18
CA LEU A 148 -10.69 5.26 -3.25
C LEU A 148 -11.07 6.34 -2.24
#